data_AF-A0A6B1GX42-F1
#
_entry.id   AF-A0A6B1GX42-F1
#
_cell.length_a   1.000
_cell.length_b   1.000
_cell.length_c   1.000
_cell.angle_alpha   90.00
_cell.angle_beta   90.00
_cell.angle_gamma   90.00
#
_symmetry.space_group_name_H-M   'P 1'
#
loop_
_entity.id
_entity.type
_entity.pdbx_description
1 polymer ?
#
loop_
_entity_poly.entity_id
_entity_poly.type
_entity_poly.pdbx_seq_one_letter_code
_entity_poly.pdbx_strand_id
1 'polypeptide(L)'
;MAVVEHVAPNAPRPDVCKHSDTLPGFHPRRLQHVNYLTADTPRAVDWYVEALGLKITDWIGDDACWLHADRDHHVLAFLDKGYAHIHHVAFELTDWGEMRVGLDHLAAHRRPIVWGPGRHGMARNLFAYWRMPEEDTFIEFFADMEVLGPNHQVRHFPDDAFASNTWGQLPPRSYFRFDEEAIRAEWEQSQQLGDPLS
;
A
#
# COMPACT_ATOMS: atom_id res chain seq x y z
N MET A 1 -5.85 1.36 21.56
CA MET A 1 -4.94 0.62 20.65
C MET A 1 -3.76 0.11 21.45
N ALA A 2 -3.71 -1.20 21.70
CA ALA A 2 -2.53 -1.82 22.31
C ALA A 2 -1.39 -1.83 21.29
N VAL A 3 -0.19 -1.47 21.73
CA VAL A 3 1.04 -1.67 20.96
C VAL A 3 1.32 -3.18 21.03
N VAL A 4 1.22 -3.88 19.91
CA VAL A 4 1.69 -5.27 19.86
C VAL A 4 3.21 -5.20 19.79
N GLU A 5 3.88 -5.75 20.80
CA GLU A 5 5.35 -5.84 20.78
C GLU A 5 5.83 -6.63 19.57
N HIS A 6 7.02 -6.26 19.08
CA HIS A 6 7.72 -6.97 18.01
C HIS A 6 7.67 -8.48 18.23
N VAL A 7 7.00 -9.17 17.31
CA VAL A 7 6.69 -10.61 17.39
C VAL A 7 7.96 -11.41 17.66
N ALA A 8 7.93 -12.29 18.68
CA ALA A 8 9.02 -13.23 18.94
C ALA A 8 9.31 -14.07 17.68
N PRO A 9 10.58 -14.42 17.39
CA PRO A 9 11.00 -15.05 16.12
C PRO A 9 10.24 -16.31 15.67
N ASN A 10 9.48 -16.95 16.56
CA ASN A 10 8.81 -18.24 16.34
C ASN A 10 7.28 -18.20 16.51
N ALA A 11 6.63 -17.03 16.54
CA ALA A 11 5.17 -17.00 16.56
C ALA A 11 4.63 -17.48 15.19
N PRO A 12 3.77 -18.51 15.14
CA PRO A 12 3.33 -19.13 13.88
C PRO A 12 2.40 -18.23 13.04
N ARG A 13 1.91 -17.12 13.60
CA ARG A 13 1.09 -16.12 12.92
C ARG A 13 1.46 -14.72 13.44
N PRO A 14 1.61 -13.71 12.57
CA PRO A 14 1.65 -12.32 13.02
C PRO A 14 0.29 -11.97 13.64
N ASP A 15 0.32 -11.30 14.79
CA ASP A 15 -0.88 -10.75 15.41
C ASP A 15 -1.48 -9.67 14.51
N VAL A 16 -2.81 -9.60 14.46
CA VAL A 16 -3.51 -8.57 13.70
C VAL A 16 -3.37 -7.23 14.44
N CYS A 17 -2.70 -6.28 13.81
CA CYS A 17 -2.37 -4.97 14.38
C CYS A 17 -3.62 -4.12 14.67
N LYS A 18 -4.76 -4.40 13.99
CA LYS A 18 -5.99 -3.60 14.05
C LYS A 18 -7.21 -4.52 14.09
N HIS A 19 -8.08 -4.36 15.09
CA HIS A 19 -9.37 -5.05 15.19
C HIS A 19 -10.51 -4.02 15.34
N SER A 20 -11.73 -4.42 15.02
CA SER A 20 -12.93 -3.59 15.08
C SER A 20 -14.10 -4.43 15.60
N ASP A 21 -14.70 -3.97 16.70
CA ASP A 21 -15.90 -4.58 17.28
C ASP A 21 -17.18 -3.81 16.89
N THR A 22 -17.07 -2.76 16.07
CA THR A 22 -18.13 -1.74 15.93
C THR A 22 -18.54 -1.44 14.49
N LEU A 23 -17.74 -1.82 13.50
CA LEU A 23 -18.07 -1.59 12.08
C LEU A 23 -18.66 -2.87 11.47
N PRO A 24 -19.82 -2.78 10.78
CA PRO A 24 -20.42 -3.93 10.12
C PRO A 24 -19.82 -4.17 8.73
N GLY A 25 -19.50 -5.43 8.41
CA GLY A 25 -19.04 -5.83 7.06
C GLY A 25 -17.72 -5.21 6.62
N PHE A 26 -17.46 -5.18 5.31
CA PHE A 26 -16.32 -4.44 4.74
C PHE A 26 -16.57 -2.94 4.84
N HIS A 27 -15.76 -2.24 5.65
CA HIS A 27 -15.84 -0.78 5.80
C HIS A 27 -14.45 -0.15 5.91
N PRO A 28 -14.03 0.67 4.91
CA PRO A 28 -12.87 1.54 5.04
C PRO A 28 -12.94 2.39 6.31
N ARG A 29 -12.02 2.18 7.24
CA ARG A 29 -11.99 2.90 8.53
C ARG A 29 -11.48 4.32 8.38
N ARG A 30 -10.54 4.52 7.45
CA ARG A 30 -9.99 5.82 7.08
C ARG A 30 -9.21 5.74 5.79
N LEU A 31 -9.05 6.90 5.17
CA LEU A 31 -7.94 7.17 4.27
C LEU A 31 -6.64 7.26 5.08
N GLN A 32 -5.56 6.61 4.64
CA GLN A 32 -4.32 6.55 5.39
C GLN A 32 -3.15 7.13 4.61
N HIS A 33 -2.61 6.41 3.61
CA HIS A 33 -1.39 6.81 2.94
C HIS A 33 -1.60 7.17 1.48
N VAL A 34 -0.67 7.98 0.99
CA VAL A 34 -0.47 8.25 -0.43
C VAL A 34 0.92 7.77 -0.82
N ASN A 35 1.03 7.14 -1.98
CA ASN A 35 2.31 6.82 -2.60
C ASN A 35 2.47 7.64 -3.88
N TYR A 36 3.67 8.20 -4.07
CA TYR A 36 3.98 9.11 -5.15
C TYR A 36 5.21 8.63 -5.92
N LEU A 37 5.08 8.51 -7.23
CA LEU A 37 6.23 8.31 -8.11
C LEU A 37 6.96 9.62 -8.30
N THR A 38 8.28 9.58 -8.31
CA THR A 38 9.13 10.75 -8.52
C THR A 38 10.29 10.40 -9.47
N ALA A 39 11.09 11.40 -9.82
CA ALA A 39 12.34 11.26 -10.57
C ALA A 39 13.59 11.50 -9.69
N ASP A 40 13.36 11.78 -8.40
CA ASP A 40 14.40 12.01 -7.40
C ASP A 40 13.79 11.81 -6.01
N THR A 41 13.90 10.59 -5.48
CA THR A 41 13.38 10.24 -4.15
C THR A 41 14.09 10.99 -3.03
N PRO A 42 15.44 11.03 -2.95
CA PRO A 42 16.14 11.76 -1.90
C PRO A 42 15.73 13.24 -1.81
N ARG A 43 15.66 13.96 -2.94
CA ARG A 43 15.26 15.36 -2.94
C ARG A 43 13.81 15.56 -2.47
N ALA A 44 12.91 14.66 -2.86
CA ALA A 44 11.53 14.70 -2.38
C ALA A 44 11.50 14.50 -0.85
N VAL A 45 12.14 13.43 -0.36
CA VAL A 45 12.21 13.09 1.06
C VAL A 45 12.75 14.26 1.89
N ASP A 46 13.86 14.88 1.48
CA ASP A 46 14.47 16.01 2.17
C ASP A 46 13.46 17.14 2.40
N TRP A 47 12.66 17.48 1.39
CA TRP A 47 11.65 18.53 1.54
C TRP A 47 10.55 18.15 2.55
N TYR A 48 10.03 16.93 2.50
CA TYR A 48 8.97 16.49 3.41
C TYR A 48 9.46 16.32 4.86
N VAL A 49 10.73 15.95 5.04
CA VAL A 49 11.36 15.88 6.36
C VAL A 49 11.61 17.30 6.90
N GLU A 50 12.30 18.15 6.13
CA GLU A 50 12.75 19.46 6.62
C GLU A 50 11.60 20.48 6.71
N ALA A 51 10.68 20.50 5.75
CA ALA A 51 9.61 21.49 5.69
C ALA A 51 8.34 21.03 6.43
N LEU A 52 7.98 19.75 6.32
CA LEU A 52 6.74 19.22 6.90
C LEU A 52 6.96 18.49 8.24
N GLY A 53 8.20 18.18 8.60
CA GLY A 53 8.52 17.48 9.84
C GLY A 53 8.13 16.00 9.84
N LEU A 54 7.90 15.41 8.66
CA LEU A 54 7.71 13.97 8.57
C LEU A 54 9.00 13.24 8.93
N LYS A 55 8.87 12.02 9.44
CA LYS A 55 10.02 11.18 9.81
C LYS A 55 10.10 9.99 8.87
N ILE A 56 11.32 9.59 8.54
CA ILE A 56 11.57 8.41 7.73
C ILE A 56 11.29 7.16 8.57
N THR A 57 10.58 6.20 7.99
CA THR A 57 10.38 4.90 8.58
C THR A 57 11.36 3.90 8.01
N ASP A 58 11.28 3.67 6.70
CA ASP A 58 12.00 2.61 5.99
C ASP A 58 12.46 3.07 4.61
N TRP A 59 13.54 2.46 4.13
CA TRP A 59 14.00 2.49 2.75
C TRP A 59 13.98 1.09 2.13
N ILE A 60 13.67 1.00 0.84
CA ILE A 60 14.03 -0.16 -0.01
C ILE A 60 15.04 0.35 -1.05
N GLY A 61 16.26 -0.18 -0.99
CA GLY A 61 17.38 0.39 -1.76
C GLY A 61 17.55 1.88 -1.48
N ASP A 62 17.89 2.64 -2.52
CA ASP A 62 18.07 4.10 -2.45
C ASP A 62 16.93 4.87 -3.18
N ASP A 63 16.05 4.14 -3.86
CA ASP A 63 15.03 4.71 -4.77
C ASP A 63 13.63 4.76 -4.15
N ALA A 64 13.38 4.07 -3.03
CA ALA A 64 12.06 4.00 -2.40
C ALA A 64 12.12 4.29 -0.90
N CYS A 65 11.29 5.24 -0.44
CA CYS A 65 11.28 5.73 0.94
C CYS A 65 9.86 5.89 1.48
N TRP A 66 9.68 5.54 2.74
CA TRP A 66 8.41 5.67 3.47
C TRP A 66 8.57 6.62 4.64
N LEU A 67 7.58 7.51 4.81
CA LEU A 67 7.57 8.54 5.85
C LEU A 67 6.29 8.46 6.69
N HIS A 68 6.43 8.71 7.99
CA HIS A 68 5.34 8.71 8.96
C HIS A 68 5.16 10.08 9.64
N ALA A 69 3.91 10.36 10.04
CA ALA A 69 3.55 11.53 10.84
C ALA A 69 3.14 11.16 12.28
N ASP A 70 2.79 9.90 12.53
CA ASP A 70 2.33 9.40 13.82
C ASP A 70 2.95 8.03 14.14
N ARG A 71 2.19 7.09 14.72
CA ARG A 71 2.70 5.75 15.03
C ARG A 71 2.46 4.75 13.91
N ASP A 72 1.65 5.05 12.90
CA ASP A 72 1.52 4.14 11.77
C ASP A 72 2.80 4.15 10.95
N HIS A 73 3.11 3.02 10.31
CA HIS A 73 4.35 2.85 9.58
C HIS A 73 4.62 3.98 8.58
N HIS A 74 3.60 4.45 7.86
CA HIS A 74 3.77 5.56 6.95
C HIS A 74 2.43 6.23 6.68
N VAL A 75 2.49 7.49 6.26
CA VAL A 75 1.38 8.25 5.66
C VAL A 75 1.74 8.71 4.24
N LEU A 76 3.02 8.66 3.88
CA LEU A 76 3.54 9.07 2.57
C LEU A 76 4.66 8.14 2.14
N ALA A 77 4.72 7.81 0.85
CA ALA A 77 5.81 7.04 0.27
C ALA A 77 6.24 7.65 -1.08
N PHE A 78 7.53 7.54 -1.38
CA PHE A 78 8.13 7.96 -2.64
C PHE A 78 8.86 6.80 -3.30
N LEU A 79 8.64 6.61 -4.59
CA LEU A 79 9.37 5.65 -5.41
C LEU A 79 9.93 6.36 -6.66
N ASP A 80 11.22 6.18 -6.93
CA ASP A 80 11.82 6.68 -8.15
C ASP A 80 11.46 5.78 -9.32
N LYS A 81 10.77 6.37 -10.30
CA LYS A 81 10.47 5.77 -11.61
C LYS A 81 10.81 6.71 -12.76
N GLY A 82 11.54 7.79 -12.50
CA GLY A 82 11.94 8.79 -13.49
C GLY A 82 10.83 9.77 -13.89
N TYR A 83 9.67 9.76 -13.23
CA TYR A 83 8.56 10.69 -13.50
C TYR A 83 7.68 10.93 -12.27
N ALA A 84 6.96 12.04 -12.27
CA ALA A 84 6.10 12.46 -11.17
C ALA A 84 4.65 11.99 -11.38
N HIS A 85 4.08 11.25 -10.42
CA HIS A 85 2.70 10.76 -10.51
C HIS A 85 2.13 10.33 -9.16
N ILE A 86 0.83 10.54 -8.90
CA ILE A 86 0.18 9.93 -7.73
C ILE A 86 -0.05 8.45 -8.05
N HIS A 87 0.67 7.58 -7.35
CA HIS A 87 0.67 6.16 -7.63
C HIS A 87 -0.56 5.48 -7.06
N HIS A 88 -0.80 5.65 -5.76
CA HIS A 88 -2.00 5.14 -5.12
C HIS A 88 -2.39 5.93 -3.88
N VAL A 89 -3.66 5.78 -3.54
CA VAL A 89 -4.28 6.28 -2.32
C VAL A 89 -4.87 5.10 -1.57
N ALA A 90 -4.62 5.01 -0.26
CA ALA A 90 -4.88 3.79 0.49
C ALA A 90 -5.94 3.93 1.59
N PHE A 91 -6.82 2.94 1.64
CA PHE A 91 -7.90 2.84 2.61
C PHE A 91 -7.69 1.66 3.55
N GLU A 92 -7.75 1.96 4.84
CA GLU A 92 -7.53 0.98 5.88
C GLU A 92 -8.77 0.16 6.16
N LEU A 93 -8.61 -1.16 6.21
CA LEU A 93 -9.59 -2.10 6.71
C LEU A 93 -9.15 -2.66 8.05
N THR A 94 -10.09 -3.28 8.76
CA THR A 94 -9.80 -3.84 10.07
C THR A 94 -8.76 -4.95 9.95
N ASP A 95 -9.08 -6.00 9.21
CA ASP A 95 -8.29 -7.23 9.15
C ASP A 95 -8.43 -7.95 7.79
N TRP A 96 -7.81 -9.13 7.69
CA TRP A 96 -7.94 -9.98 6.51
C TRP A 96 -9.38 -10.41 6.21
N GLY A 97 -10.19 -10.62 7.24
CA GLY A 97 -11.59 -11.05 7.10
C GLY A 97 -12.42 -9.99 6.39
N GLU A 98 -12.31 -8.74 6.82
CA GLU A 98 -12.94 -7.60 6.14
C GLU A 98 -12.35 -7.36 4.75
N MET A 99 -11.02 -7.47 4.61
CA MET A 99 -10.37 -7.32 3.31
C MET A 99 -10.90 -8.32 2.28
N ARG A 100 -11.04 -9.60 2.65
CA ARG A 100 -11.68 -10.60 1.80
C ARG A 100 -13.08 -10.16 1.34
N VAL A 101 -13.92 -9.68 2.27
CA VAL A 101 -15.28 -9.19 1.95
C VAL A 101 -15.22 -8.00 0.99
N GLY A 102 -14.27 -7.09 1.17
CA GLY A 102 -14.05 -5.95 0.28
C GLY A 102 -13.65 -6.36 -1.13
N LEU A 103 -12.76 -7.34 -1.26
CA LEU A 103 -12.34 -7.86 -2.56
C LEU A 103 -13.48 -8.60 -3.27
N ASP A 104 -14.28 -9.40 -2.55
CA ASP A 104 -15.49 -10.03 -3.09
C ASP A 104 -16.49 -8.96 -3.58
N HIS A 105 -16.60 -7.86 -2.84
CA HIS A 105 -17.46 -6.73 -3.20
C HIS A 105 -16.98 -5.99 -4.45
N LEU A 106 -15.66 -5.77 -4.59
CA LEU A 106 -15.07 -5.22 -5.82
C LEU A 106 -15.31 -6.15 -7.03
N ALA A 107 -15.14 -7.46 -6.84
CA ALA A 107 -15.39 -8.45 -7.88
C ALA A 107 -16.85 -8.46 -8.34
N ALA A 108 -17.81 -8.35 -7.41
CA ALA A 108 -19.23 -8.21 -7.74
C ALA A 108 -19.54 -6.96 -8.59
N HIS A 109 -18.68 -5.94 -8.50
CA HIS A 109 -18.74 -4.70 -9.27
C HIS A 109 -17.77 -4.67 -10.45
N ARG A 110 -17.20 -5.82 -10.83
CA ARG A 110 -16.28 -5.99 -11.95
C ARG A 110 -15.09 -5.03 -11.89
N ARG A 111 -14.59 -4.76 -10.68
CA ARG A 111 -13.36 -4.01 -10.45
C ARG A 111 -12.20 -5.01 -10.27
N PRO A 112 -11.35 -5.23 -11.29
CA PRO A 112 -10.28 -6.20 -11.21
C PRO A 112 -9.18 -5.74 -10.25
N ILE A 113 -8.60 -6.70 -9.54
CA ILE A 113 -7.38 -6.49 -8.75
C ILE A 113 -6.20 -6.50 -9.72
N VAL A 114 -5.38 -5.45 -9.67
CA VAL A 114 -4.17 -5.29 -10.48
C VAL A 114 -2.99 -6.00 -9.83
N TRP A 115 -2.88 -5.90 -8.51
CA TRP A 115 -1.86 -6.60 -7.74
C TRP A 115 -2.37 -6.97 -6.35
N GLY A 116 -2.08 -8.20 -5.93
CA GLY A 116 -2.53 -8.78 -4.67
C GLY A 116 -3.74 -9.72 -4.82
N PRO A 117 -4.39 -10.11 -3.70
CA PRO A 117 -4.00 -9.75 -2.34
C PRO A 117 -2.63 -10.31 -1.96
N GLY A 118 -1.85 -9.52 -1.20
CA GLY A 118 -0.50 -9.88 -0.79
C GLY A 118 -0.14 -9.33 0.58
N ARG A 119 1.12 -9.50 0.96
CA ARG A 119 1.69 -9.04 2.23
C ARG A 119 3.04 -8.39 1.98
N HIS A 120 3.16 -7.10 2.26
CA HIS A 120 4.43 -6.40 2.13
C HIS A 120 5.44 -6.91 3.17
N GLY A 121 6.71 -6.97 2.78
CA GLY A 121 7.81 -7.27 3.71
C GLY A 121 8.12 -6.06 4.59
N MET A 122 8.30 -4.91 3.94
CA MET A 122 8.29 -3.59 4.60
C MET A 122 6.86 -3.21 5.02
N ALA A 123 6.68 -2.41 6.08
CA ALA A 123 5.37 -2.05 6.67
C ALA A 123 4.46 -3.19 7.15
N ARG A 124 4.71 -4.43 6.70
CA ARG A 124 4.03 -5.67 7.04
C ARG A 124 2.53 -5.69 6.74
N ASN A 125 1.97 -4.67 6.09
CA ASN A 125 0.54 -4.63 5.81
C ASN A 125 0.14 -5.65 4.73
N LEU A 126 -1.11 -6.09 4.86
CA LEU A 126 -1.86 -6.70 3.76
C LEU A 126 -2.14 -5.62 2.72
N PHE A 127 -2.14 -5.99 1.44
CA PHE A 127 -2.42 -5.06 0.36
C PHE A 127 -3.22 -5.73 -0.76
N ALA A 128 -4.04 -4.95 -1.44
CA ALA A 128 -4.60 -5.27 -2.75
C ALA A 128 -4.91 -3.97 -3.49
N TYR A 129 -4.51 -3.91 -4.76
CA TYR A 129 -4.58 -2.72 -5.58
C TYR A 129 -5.58 -2.89 -6.71
N TRP A 130 -6.34 -1.84 -7.00
CA TRP A 130 -7.23 -1.76 -8.15
C TRP A 130 -7.27 -0.33 -8.68
N ARG A 131 -7.71 -0.14 -9.93
CA ARG A 131 -7.68 1.18 -10.59
C ARG A 131 -8.82 2.07 -10.10
N MET A 132 -8.50 3.31 -9.73
CA MET A 132 -9.52 4.33 -9.45
C MET A 132 -10.32 4.63 -10.73
N PRO A 133 -11.66 4.78 -10.65
CA PRO A 133 -12.48 5.15 -11.80
C PRO A 133 -12.26 6.59 -12.30
N GLU A 134 -12.05 7.53 -11.38
CA GLU A 134 -12.06 8.97 -11.65
C GLU A 134 -10.73 9.51 -12.16
N GLU A 135 -9.62 8.89 -11.76
CA GLU A 135 -8.27 9.37 -12.06
C GLU A 135 -7.35 8.19 -12.38
N ASP A 136 -6.27 8.48 -13.09
CA ASP A 136 -5.22 7.52 -13.41
C ASP A 136 -4.34 7.20 -12.20
N THR A 137 -4.93 6.71 -11.11
CA THR A 137 -4.26 6.29 -9.89
C THR A 137 -4.82 4.94 -9.45
N PHE A 138 -4.12 4.23 -8.57
CA PHE A 138 -4.68 3.06 -7.91
C PHE A 138 -5.32 3.43 -6.56
N ILE A 139 -6.24 2.59 -6.14
CA ILE A 139 -6.70 2.48 -4.76
C ILE A 139 -6.06 1.24 -4.15
N GLU A 140 -5.53 1.38 -2.94
CA GLU A 140 -5.12 0.27 -2.10
C GLU A 140 -6.18 -0.01 -1.03
N PHE A 141 -6.63 -1.25 -0.93
CA PHE A 141 -7.12 -1.75 0.34
C PHE A 141 -5.98 -2.39 1.10
N PHE A 142 -5.79 -1.91 2.33
CA PHE A 142 -4.76 -2.45 3.20
C PHE A 142 -5.32 -2.73 4.58
N ALA A 143 -4.68 -3.64 5.29
CA ALA A 143 -4.95 -3.92 6.69
C ALA A 143 -3.65 -4.32 7.38
N ASP A 144 -3.66 -4.36 8.72
CA ASP A 144 -2.58 -4.97 9.48
C ASP A 144 -1.19 -4.31 9.27
N MET A 145 -1.18 -2.98 9.13
CA MET A 145 0.06 -2.20 9.04
C MET A 145 0.74 -2.09 10.40
N GLU A 146 2.07 -2.21 10.37
CA GLU A 146 2.93 -2.06 11.54
C GLU A 146 2.68 -0.72 12.25
N VAL A 147 2.65 -0.78 13.59
CA VAL A 147 2.61 0.37 14.47
C VAL A 147 4.00 0.55 15.08
N LEU A 148 4.63 1.67 14.77
CA LEU A 148 5.97 2.03 15.20
C LEU A 148 6.03 2.30 16.71
N GLY A 149 7.11 1.81 17.32
CA GLY A 149 7.45 2.15 18.70
C GLY A 149 8.00 3.58 18.83
N PRO A 150 8.04 4.15 20.05
CA PRO A 150 8.47 5.53 20.28
C PRO A 150 9.93 5.80 19.89
N ASN A 151 10.77 4.76 19.84
CA ASN A 151 12.20 4.84 19.52
C ASN A 151 12.52 4.17 18.18
N HIS A 152 11.56 4.18 17.23
CA HIS A 152 11.76 3.62 15.89
C HIS A 152 13.08 4.13 15.28
N GLN A 153 13.83 3.21 14.69
CA GLN A 153 15.06 3.49 13.95
C GLN A 153 14.80 3.20 12.49
N VAL A 154 15.28 4.09 11.61
CA VAL A 154 15.14 3.90 10.16
C VAL A 154 15.72 2.55 9.75
N ARG A 155 14.95 1.75 9.01
CA ARG A 155 15.39 0.45 8.49
C ARG A 155 15.69 0.55 7.01
N HIS A 156 16.68 -0.21 6.55
CA HIS A 156 17.02 -0.35 5.14
C HIS A 156 16.82 -1.79 4.71
N PHE A 157 15.94 -1.99 3.75
CA PHE A 157 15.65 -3.29 3.15
C PHE A 157 16.38 -3.41 1.82
N PRO A 158 16.81 -4.64 1.44
CA PRO A 158 17.32 -4.89 0.10
C PRO A 158 16.21 -4.67 -0.94
N ASP A 159 16.58 -4.23 -2.15
CA ASP A 159 15.68 -4.20 -3.30
C ASP A 159 15.51 -5.62 -3.86
N ASP A 160 14.68 -6.40 -3.17
CA ASP A 160 14.32 -7.76 -3.58
C ASP A 160 12.81 -8.00 -3.52
N ALA A 161 12.38 -9.12 -4.13
CA ALA A 161 10.98 -9.47 -4.20
C ALA A 161 10.35 -9.68 -2.81
N PHE A 162 11.12 -10.10 -1.81
CA PHE A 162 10.60 -10.40 -0.48
C PHE A 162 10.33 -9.13 0.33
N ALA A 163 11.16 -8.11 0.18
CA ALA A 163 10.92 -6.78 0.76
C ALA A 163 9.60 -6.19 0.26
N SER A 164 9.26 -6.42 -1.02
CA SER A 164 8.02 -5.95 -1.64
C SER A 164 6.81 -6.84 -1.35
N ASN A 165 6.91 -8.16 -1.52
CA ASN A 165 5.79 -9.09 -1.34
C ASN A 165 6.26 -10.45 -0.82
N THR A 166 5.97 -10.73 0.45
CA THR A 166 6.36 -11.97 1.11
C THR A 166 5.53 -13.19 0.69
N TRP A 167 4.36 -12.99 0.07
CA TRP A 167 3.41 -14.06 -0.25
C TRP A 167 3.42 -14.47 -1.72
N GLY A 168 4.08 -13.72 -2.59
CA GLY A 168 3.93 -13.95 -4.02
C GLY A 168 4.88 -13.15 -4.88
N GLN A 169 4.43 -12.92 -6.12
CA GLN A 169 5.24 -12.29 -7.16
C GLN A 169 5.24 -10.76 -7.02
N LEU A 170 6.27 -10.17 -7.62
CA LEU A 170 6.32 -8.74 -7.92
C LEU A 170 5.13 -8.32 -8.81
N PRO A 171 4.73 -7.03 -8.76
CA PRO A 171 3.61 -6.55 -9.55
C PRO A 171 3.86 -6.71 -11.05
N PRO A 172 2.80 -6.76 -11.88
CA PRO A 172 2.95 -6.66 -13.32
C PRO A 172 3.62 -5.33 -13.70
N ARG A 173 4.28 -5.28 -14.87
CA ARG A 173 4.96 -4.06 -15.34
C ARG A 173 4.03 -2.84 -15.45
N SER A 174 2.75 -3.07 -15.71
CA SER A 174 1.76 -2.01 -15.85
C SER A 174 1.49 -1.26 -14.53
N TYR A 175 1.78 -1.87 -13.39
CA TYR A 175 1.64 -1.25 -12.06
C TYR A 175 2.45 0.05 -11.90
N PHE A 176 3.57 0.20 -12.62
CA PHE A 176 4.38 1.42 -12.62
C PHE A 176 4.28 2.20 -13.94
N ARG A 177 3.23 2.00 -14.73
CA ARG A 177 3.01 2.71 -16.00
C ARG A 177 1.65 3.40 -16.00
N PHE A 178 1.69 4.73 -16.05
CA PHE A 178 0.51 5.59 -16.15
C PHE A 178 0.46 6.34 -17.49
N ASP A 179 1.15 5.82 -18.50
CA ASP A 179 1.00 6.30 -19.88
C ASP A 179 -0.27 5.72 -20.53
N GLU A 180 -0.82 6.45 -21.50
CA GLU A 180 -2.09 6.11 -22.17
C GLU A 180 -2.14 4.68 -22.73
N GLU A 181 -1.01 4.15 -23.20
CA GLU A 181 -0.94 2.80 -23.76
C GLU A 181 -1.14 1.74 -22.68
N ALA A 182 -0.41 1.85 -21.56
CA ALA A 182 -0.55 0.92 -20.45
C ALA A 182 -1.96 0.96 -19.86
N ILE A 183 -2.51 2.18 -19.70
CA ILE A 183 -3.85 2.40 -19.16
C ILE A 183 -4.90 1.76 -20.07
N ARG A 184 -4.80 2.01 -21.38
CA ARG A 184 -5.71 1.42 -22.36
C ARG A 184 -5.65 -0.11 -22.33
N ALA A 185 -4.46 -0.69 -22.27
CA ALA A 185 -4.29 -2.15 -22.21
C ALA A 185 -4.94 -2.77 -20.96
N GLU A 186 -4.78 -2.15 -19.79
CA GLU A 186 -5.46 -2.58 -18.56
C GLU A 186 -6.99 -2.46 -18.69
N TRP A 187 -7.48 -1.36 -19.25
CA TRP A 187 -8.91 -1.15 -19.49
C TRP A 187 -9.50 -2.20 -20.43
N GLU A 188 -8.87 -2.46 -21.58
CA GLU A 188 -9.29 -3.48 -22.54
C GLU A 188 -9.32 -4.89 -21.90
N GLN A 189 -8.35 -5.19 -21.03
CA GLN A 189 -8.36 -6.44 -20.26
C GLN A 189 -9.53 -6.49 -19.27
N SER A 190 -9.82 -5.38 -18.59
CA SER A 190 -10.92 -5.32 -17.62
C SER A 190 -12.31 -5.48 -18.28
N GLN A 191 -12.49 -5.00 -19.52
CA GLN A 191 -13.75 -5.12 -20.26
C GLN A 191 -14.18 -6.57 -20.49
N GLN A 192 -13.26 -7.52 -20.44
CA GLN A 192 -13.56 -8.96 -20.52
C GLN A 192 -14.43 -9.44 -19.33
N LEU A 193 -14.48 -8.68 -18.24
CA LEU A 193 -15.30 -8.93 -17.05
C LEU A 193 -16.72 -8.33 -17.17
N GLY A 194 -16.99 -7.57 -18.25
CA GLY A 194 -18.21 -6.78 -18.47
C GLY A 194 -18.12 -5.37 -17.89
N ASP A 195 -19.16 -4.56 -18.11
CA ASP A 195 -19.17 -3.16 -17.67
C ASP A 195 -19.11 -3.04 -16.14
N PRO A 196 -18.10 -2.35 -15.56
CA PRO A 196 -18.10 -2.02 -14.15
C PRO A 196 -19.17 -0.97 -13.84
N LEU A 197 -19.58 -0.86 -12.58
CA LEU A 197 -20.39 0.30 -12.16
C LEU A 197 -19.58 1.56 -12.45
N SER A 198 -20.09 2.44 -13.31
CA SER A 198 -19.50 3.74 -13.65
C SER A 198 -19.17 4.55 -12.43
#